data_AF-A0A4U2ZQX2-F1
#
_entry.id   AF-A0A4U2ZQX2-F1
#
_cell.length_a   1.000
_cell.length_b   1.000
_cell.length_c   1.000
_cell.angle_alpha   90.00
_cell.angle_beta   90.00
_cell.angle_gamma   90.00
#
_symmetry.space_group_name_H-M   'P 1'
#
loop_
_entity.id
_entity.type
_entity.pdbx_description
1 polymer ?
#
loop_
_entity_poly.entity_id
_entity_poly.type
_entity_poly.pdbx_seq_one_letter_code
_entity_poly.pdbx_strand_id
1 'polypeptide(L)' 'MKNHIKVNGKILQTNKKWSHLKQRQRQHISNWLRREYTQFVKTH' A
#
# COMPACT_ATOMS: atom_id res chain seq x y z
N MET A 1 1.98 14.96 17.30
CA MET A 1 0.88 14.74 16.33
C MET A 1 0.43 13.30 16.38
N LYS A 2 -0.86 13.03 16.19
CA LYS A 2 -1.45 11.68 16.24
C LYS A 2 -1.20 10.97 14.90
N ASN A 3 -0.61 9.78 14.95
CA ASN A 3 -0.21 9.01 13.76
C ASN A 3 -1.17 7.86 13.44
N HIS A 4 -2.41 7.96 13.91
CA HIS A 4 -3.41 6.91 13.80
C HIS A 4 -4.75 7.48 13.39
N ILE A 5 -5.39 6.83 12.42
CA ILE A 5 -6.75 7.15 11.95
C ILE A 5 -7.65 5.94 12.13
N LYS A 6 -8.94 6.18 12.40
CA LYS A 6 -9.95 5.12 12.48
C LYS A 6 -10.68 5.04 11.15
N VAL A 7 -10.60 3.90 10.47
CA VAL A 7 -11.27 3.64 9.19
C VAL A 7 -12.04 2.33 9.32
N ASN A 8 -13.35 2.37 9.07
CA ASN A 8 -14.25 1.20 9.14
C ASN A 8 -14.07 0.38 10.43
N GLY A 9 -14.00 1.07 11.57
CA GLY A 9 -13.82 0.45 12.89
C GLY A 9 -12.38 0.02 13.23
N LYS A 10 -11.44 0.08 12.28
CA LYS A 10 -10.03 -0.32 12.50
C LYS A 10 -9.13 0.89 12.71
N ILE A 11 -8.15 0.75 13.61
CA ILE A 11 -7.11 1.77 13.84
C ILE A 11 -5.94 1.50 12.88
N LEU A 12 -5.64 2.46 12.01
CA LEU A 12 -4.57 2.38 11.02
C LEU A 12 -3.47 3.38 11.38
N GLN A 13 -2.22 2.96 11.27
CA GLN A 13 -1.06 3.86 11.38
C GLN A 13 -0.84 4.61 10.07
N THR A 14 -0.78 5.93 10.13
CA THR A 14 -0.59 6.80 8.94
C THR A 14 0.87 7.12 8.64
N ASN A 15 1.77 6.96 9.63
CA ASN A 15 3.20 7.25 9.49
C ASN A 15 4.05 6.02 9.16
N LYS A 16 3.45 4.94 8.65
CA LYS A 16 4.16 3.70 8.42
C LYS A 16 5.05 3.79 7.18
N LYS A 17 6.37 3.78 7.40
CA LYS A 17 7.38 3.78 6.32
C LYS A 17 7.43 2.42 5.62
N TRP A 18 7.88 2.42 4.35
CA TRP A 18 8.08 1.21 3.56
C TRP A 18 9.02 0.19 4.23
N SER A 19 10.07 0.67 4.89
CA SER A 19 11.02 -0.17 5.65
C SER A 19 10.37 -0.94 6.80
N HIS A 20 9.24 -0.46 7.33
CA HIS A 20 8.50 -1.09 8.42
C HIS A 20 7.44 -2.09 7.95
N LEU A 21 7.32 -2.31 6.63
CA LEU A 21 6.35 -3.23 6.07
C LEU A 21 6.89 -4.66 6.06
N LYS A 22 6.02 -5.61 6.42
CA LYS A 22 6.34 -7.04 6.29
C LYS A 22 6.54 -7.37 4.81
N GLN A 23 7.38 -8.35 4.51
CA GLN A 23 7.69 -8.76 3.12
C GLN A 23 6.42 -9.06 2.31
N ARG A 24 5.46 -9.79 2.89
CA ARG A 24 4.16 -10.09 2.26
C ARG A 24 3.37 -8.82 1.87
N GLN A 25 3.42 -7.78 2.69
CA GLN A 25 2.74 -6.51 2.41
C GLN A 25 3.42 -5.77 1.25
N ARG A 26 4.76 -5.71 1.26
CA ARG A 26 5.55 -5.11 0.18
C ARG A 26 5.28 -5.81 -1.14
N GLN A 27 5.28 -7.14 -1.15
CA GLN A 27 5.03 -7.92 -2.36
C GLN A 27 3.60 -7.73 -2.89
N HIS A 28 2.61 -7.65 -2.01
CA HIS A 28 1.24 -7.35 -2.41
C HIS A 28 1.13 -5.98 -3.10
N ILE A 29 1.73 -4.94 -2.51
CA ILE A 29 1.75 -3.59 -3.10
C ILE A 29 2.50 -3.60 -4.45
N SER A 30 3.68 -4.23 -4.52
CA SER A 30 4.45 -4.34 -5.76
C SER A 30 3.67 -5.07 -6.87
N ASN A 31 2.94 -6.13 -6.54
CA ASN A 31 2.12 -6.86 -7.50
C ASN A 31 0.96 -6.02 -8.04
N TRP A 32 0.31 -5.23 -7.18
CA TRP A 32 -0.72 -4.27 -7.60
C TRP A 32 -0.15 -3.22 -8.55
N LEU A 33 0.95 -2.57 -8.16
CA LEU A 33 1.61 -1.56 -9.00
C LEU A 33 2.00 -2.13 -10.37
N ARG A 34 2.58 -3.34 -10.40
CA ARG A 34 2.93 -4.02 -11.65
C ARG A 34 1.71 -4.26 -12.53
N ARG A 35 0.60 -4.69 -11.95
CA ARG A 35 -0.66 -4.95 -12.68
C ARG A 35 -1.19 -3.66 -13.31
N GLU A 36 -1.32 -2.60 -12.51
CA GLU A 36 -1.81 -1.30 -12.99
C GLU A 36 -0.92 -0.73 -14.09
N TYR A 37 0.41 -0.78 -13.90
CA TYR A 37 1.37 -0.33 -14.90
C TYR A 37 1.28 -1.14 -16.20
N THR A 38 1.19 -2.47 -16.08
CA THR A 38 1.03 -3.34 -17.26
C THR A 38 -0.25 -3.04 -18.01
N GLN A 39 -1.34 -2.73 -17.30
CA GLN A 39 -2.60 -2.35 -17.92
C GLN A 39 -2.48 -0.99 -18.63
N PHE A 40 -1.87 -0.01 -17.99
CA PHE A 40 -1.65 1.33 -18.56
C PHE A 40 -0.85 1.29 -19.87
N VAL A 41 0.24 0.51 -19.90
CA VAL A 41 1.10 0.33 -21.09
C VAL A 41 0.41 -0.47 -22.19
N LYS A 42 -0.57 -1.32 -21.86
CA LYS A 42 -1.34 -2.04 -22.90
C LYS A 42 -2.39 -1.16 -23.58
N THR A 43 -2.86 -0.14 -22.90
CA THR A 43 -3.94 0.73 -23.40
C THR A 43 -3.44 2.02 -24.06
N HIS A 44 -2.15 2.35 -23.95
CA HIS A 44 -1.49 3.50 -24.56
C HIS A 44 -0.34 3.03 -25.44
#